data_AF-A0A8J7CJY4-F1
#
_entry.id   AF-A0A8J7CJY4-F1
#
_cell.length_a   1.000
_cell.length_b   1.000
_cell.length_c   1.000
_cell.angle_alpha   90.00
_cell.angle_beta   90.00
_cell.angle_gamma   90.00
#
_symmetry.space_group_name_H-M   'P 1'
#
loop_
_entity.id
_entity.type
_entity.pdbx_description
1 polymer ?
#
loop_
_entity_poly.entity_id
_entity_poly.type
_entity_poly.pdbx_seq_one_letter_code
_entity_poly.pdbx_strand_id
1 'polypeptide(L)'
;MKITNFISKKSIALNVHPTDKNEAIDMLIDLLMTAGTVKDKAIVKRDVLKRETQGSTGLANGLATPHAQNNAVKRPAISIITVPEGVDFHSLDE
;
A
#
# COMPACT_ATOMS: atom_id res chain seq x y z
N MET A 1 11.18 -2.39 18.41
CA MET A 1 11.30 -2.92 17.02
C MET A 1 11.57 -1.76 16.06
N LYS A 2 12.35 -1.96 14.99
CA LYS A 2 12.62 -0.93 13.98
C LYS A 2 11.76 -1.17 12.74
N ILE A 3 11.05 -0.14 12.26
CA ILE A 3 10.19 -0.23 11.07
C ILE A 3 10.98 -0.65 9.81
N THR A 4 12.24 -0.25 9.74
CA THR A 4 13.17 -0.60 8.66
C THR A 4 13.39 -2.10 8.51
N ASN A 5 13.09 -2.92 9.52
CA ASN A 5 13.16 -4.38 9.42
C ASN A 5 12.08 -4.97 8.50
N PHE A 6 11.03 -4.20 8.19
CA PHE A 6 9.90 -4.62 7.34
C PHE A 6 9.95 -4.04 5.94
N ILE A 7 10.93 -3.18 5.66
CA ILE A 7 11.06 -2.47 4.39
C ILE A 7 12.25 -3.06 3.62
N SER A 8 12.03 -3.36 2.34
CA SER A 8 13.07 -3.76 1.41
C SER A 8 13.29 -2.63 0.41
N LYS A 9 14.53 -2.47 -0.11
CA LYS A 9 14.74 -1.58 -1.27
C LYS A 9 13.87 -1.97 -2.46
N LYS A 10 13.52 -3.25 -2.59
CA LYS A 10 12.61 -3.77 -3.63
C LYS A 10 11.14 -3.44 -3.40
N SER A 11 10.77 -3.01 -2.19
CA SER A 11 9.40 -2.61 -1.86
C SER A 11 9.20 -1.09 -1.87
N ILE A 12 10.14 -0.33 -2.47
CA ILE A 12 10.08 1.12 -2.57
C ILE A 12 10.07 1.51 -4.05
N ALA A 13 9.13 2.37 -4.45
CA ALA A 13 9.22 3.12 -5.70
C ALA A 13 9.09 4.61 -5.36
N LEU A 14 9.79 5.46 -6.10
CA LEU A 14 9.75 6.91 -5.89
C LEU A 14 9.24 7.57 -7.16
N ASN A 15 8.49 8.65 -7.00
CA ASN A 15 7.98 9.49 -8.09
C ASN A 15 7.17 8.69 -9.10
N VAL A 16 6.19 7.93 -8.60
CA VAL A 16 5.24 7.19 -9.42
C VAL A 16 4.01 8.05 -9.69
N HIS A 17 3.26 7.72 -10.74
CA HIS A 17 2.13 8.51 -11.22
C HIS A 17 0.87 7.65 -11.42
N PRO A 18 0.34 7.01 -10.37
CA PRO A 18 -0.95 6.31 -10.46
C PRO A 18 -2.07 7.30 -10.79
N THR A 19 -3.02 6.84 -11.60
CA THR A 19 -4.18 7.64 -12.03
C THR A 19 -5.29 7.69 -10.98
N ASP A 20 -5.35 6.69 -10.09
CA ASP A 20 -6.35 6.61 -9.03
C ASP A 20 -5.87 5.80 -7.80
N LYS A 21 -6.72 5.76 -6.76
CA LYS A 21 -6.50 5.01 -5.52
C LYS A 21 -6.25 3.51 -5.76
N ASN A 22 -6.98 2.89 -6.67
CA ASN A 22 -6.85 1.46 -6.93
C ASN A 22 -5.51 1.13 -7.57
N GLU A 23 -5.05 1.97 -8.50
CA GLU A 23 -3.76 1.83 -9.15
C GLU A 23 -2.62 2.05 -8.15
N ALA A 24 -2.73 3.04 -7.27
CA ALA A 24 -1.76 3.24 -6.18
C ALA A 24 -1.67 2.00 -5.27
N ILE A 25 -2.81 1.40 -4.90
CA ILE A 25 -2.86 0.15 -4.12
C ILE A 25 -2.24 -1.01 -4.90
N ASP A 26 -2.53 -1.14 -6.20
CA ASP A 26 -1.94 -2.19 -7.03
C ASP A 26 -0.41 -2.08 -7.09
N MET A 27 0.13 -0.88 -7.30
CA MET A 27 1.58 -0.62 -7.31
C MET A 27 2.22 -1.03 -5.97
N LEU A 28 1.60 -0.65 -4.85
CA LEU A 28 2.07 -1.03 -3.52
C LEU A 28 2.10 -2.55 -3.33
N ILE A 29 1.09 -3.28 -3.81
CA ILE A 29 1.06 -4.74 -3.70
C ILE A 29 2.08 -5.38 -4.63
N ASP A 30 2.29 -4.86 -5.84
CA ASP A 30 3.30 -5.35 -6.79
C ASP A 30 4.72 -5.20 -6.24
N LEU A 31 4.99 -4.13 -5.49
CA LEU A 31 6.23 -3.95 -4.75
C LEU A 31 6.43 -5.04 -3.67
N LEU A 32 5.37 -5.43 -2.97
CA LEU A 32 5.41 -6.53 -2.00
C LEU A 32 5.58 -7.91 -2.67
N MET A 33 4.99 -8.10 -3.85
CA MET A 33 5.20 -9.29 -4.68
C MET A 33 6.66 -9.38 -5.15
N THR A 34 7.21 -8.27 -5.65
CA THR A 34 8.61 -8.15 -6.10
C THR A 34 9.61 -8.36 -4.96
N ALA A 35 9.27 -7.90 -3.75
CA ALA A 35 10.05 -8.16 -2.54
C ALA A 35 9.93 -9.60 -2.02
N GLY A 36 9.03 -10.41 -2.59
CA GLY A 36 8.81 -11.82 -2.26
C GLY A 36 8.05 -12.05 -0.94
N THR A 37 7.45 -11.00 -0.37
CA THR A 37 6.77 -11.04 0.94
C THR A 37 5.30 -11.43 0.85
N VAL A 38 4.71 -11.34 -0.34
CA VAL A 38 3.35 -11.80 -0.66
C VAL A 38 3.41 -12.97 -1.65
N LYS A 39 2.49 -13.93 -1.54
CA LYS A 39 2.36 -15.05 -2.49
C LYS A 39 1.15 -14.97 -3.41
N ASP A 40 0.16 -14.14 -3.07
CA ASP A 40 -1.08 -13.99 -3.82
C ASP A 40 -1.55 -12.53 -3.80
N LYS A 41 -1.42 -11.86 -4.95
CA LYS A 41 -1.82 -10.46 -5.14
C LYS A 41 -3.33 -10.27 -4.98
N ALA A 42 -4.14 -11.21 -5.49
CA ALA A 42 -5.59 -11.07 -5.53
C ALA A 42 -6.18 -11.09 -4.11
N ILE A 43 -5.69 -11.99 -3.25
CA ILE A 43 -6.10 -12.04 -1.83
C ILE A 43 -5.73 -10.74 -1.11
N VAL A 44 -4.51 -10.24 -1.30
CA VAL A 44 -4.07 -8.97 -0.67
C VAL A 44 -4.90 -7.80 -1.16
N LYS A 45 -5.10 -7.65 -2.47
CA LYS A 45 -5.90 -6.57 -3.04
C LYS A 45 -7.32 -6.59 -2.50
N ARG A 46 -7.98 -7.76 -2.52
CA ARG A 46 -9.34 -7.92 -2.00
C ARG A 46 -9.44 -7.46 -0.55
N ASP A 47 -8.51 -7.87 0.30
CA ASP A 47 -8.59 -7.56 1.73
C ASP A 47 -8.22 -6.10 2.03
N VAL A 48 -7.30 -5.49 1.28
CA VAL A 48 -7.00 -4.05 1.35
C VAL A 48 -8.21 -3.22 0.92
N LEU A 49 -8.85 -3.57 -0.20
CA LEU A 49 -10.06 -2.87 -0.65
C LEU A 49 -11.22 -3.07 0.33
N LYS A 50 -11.37 -4.27 0.91
CA LYS A 50 -12.33 -4.49 1.99
C LYS A 50 -12.05 -3.56 3.18
N ARG A 51 -10.78 -3.37 3.57
CA ARG A 51 -10.41 -2.42 4.62
C ARG A 51 -10.77 -0.98 4.24
N GLU A 52 -10.58 -0.57 2.98
CA GLU A 52 -10.98 0.76 2.52
C GLU A 52 -12.50 1.00 2.57
N THR A 53 -13.32 -0.02 2.30
CA THR A 53 -14.78 0.14 2.41
C THR A 53 -15.29 0.39 3.82
N GLN A 54 -14.48 0.09 4.85
CA GLN A 54 -14.81 0.36 6.25
C GLN A 54 -14.53 1.80 6.68
N GLY A 55 -13.90 2.57 5.79
CA GLY A 55 -13.44 3.92 6.04
C GLY A 55 -12.07 4.13 5.42
N SER A 56 -11.86 5.33 4.88
CA SER A 56 -10.62 5.74 4.22
C SER A 56 -9.40 5.40 5.06
N THR A 57 -8.35 4.89 4.41
CA THR A 57 -7.00 4.83 5.01
C THR A 57 -6.11 6.01 4.63
N GLY A 58 -6.69 7.01 3.95
CA GLY A 58 -6.12 8.35 3.82
C GLY A 58 -6.02 9.02 5.18
N LEU A 59 -4.82 9.49 5.50
CA LEU A 59 -4.48 10.26 6.69
C LEU A 59 -4.23 11.72 6.28
N ALA A 60 -4.06 12.58 7.27
CA ALA A 60 -3.73 13.96 7.02
C ALA A 60 -2.32 14.15 6.42
N ASN A 61 -2.12 15.31 5.80
CA ASN A 61 -0.83 15.75 5.23
C ASN A 61 -0.33 14.89 4.06
N GLY A 62 -1.24 14.43 3.19
CA GLY A 62 -0.89 13.71 1.96
C GLY A 62 -0.32 12.31 2.20
N LEU A 63 -0.68 11.67 3.32
CA LEU A 63 -0.27 10.31 3.67
C LEU A 63 -1.45 9.35 3.56
N ALA A 64 -1.22 8.15 3.05
CA ALA A 64 -2.21 7.07 3.08
C ALA A 64 -1.54 5.77 3.55
N THR A 65 -2.29 4.93 4.25
CA THR A 65 -1.78 3.66 4.80
C THR A 65 -2.69 2.48 4.43
N PRO A 66 -2.86 2.15 3.14
CA PRO A 66 -3.66 1.00 2.74
C PRO A 66 -3.02 -0.29 3.30
N HIS A 67 -3.77 -1.03 4.12
CA HIS A 67 -3.27 -2.18 4.86
C HIS A 67 -4.30 -3.30 4.96
N ALA A 68 -3.80 -4.54 5.10
CA ALA A 68 -4.61 -5.71 5.42
C ALA A 68 -3.74 -6.78 6.10
N GLN A 69 -4.39 -7.67 6.84
CA GLN A 69 -3.79 -8.87 7.39
C GLN A 69 -4.45 -10.09 6.75
N ASN A 70 -3.66 -10.97 6.14
CA ASN A 70 -4.16 -12.22 5.57
C ASN A 70 -3.08 -13.29 5.40
N ASN A 71 -3.52 -14.50 5.04
CA ASN A 71 -2.66 -15.68 4.86
C ASN A 71 -1.83 -15.66 3.56
N ALA A 72 -1.99 -14.63 2.71
CA ALA A 72 -1.17 -14.42 1.52
C ALA A 72 0.15 -13.69 1.83
N VAL A 73 0.24 -13.04 3.00
CA VAL A 73 1.47 -12.42 3.50
C VAL A 73 2.33 -13.47 4.20
N LYS A 74 3.58 -13.67 3.74
CA LYS A 74 4.51 -14.66 4.32
C LYS A 74 5.14 -14.19 5.63
N ARG A 75 5.33 -12.87 5.76
CA ARG A 75 5.89 -12.17 6.92
C ARG A 75 5.45 -10.70 6.86
N PRO A 76 5.33 -9.99 8.00
CA PRO A 76 5.03 -8.56 7.99
C PRO A 76 6.00 -7.80 7.07
N ALA A 77 5.45 -6.91 6.24
CA ALA A 77 6.20 -6.17 5.22
C ALA A 77 5.51 -4.86 4.89
N ILE A 78 6.29 -3.87 4.46
CA ILE A 78 5.82 -2.54 4.08
C ILE A 78 6.36 -2.21 2.68
N SER A 79 5.48 -1.73 1.81
CA SER A 79 5.84 -1.06 0.57
C SER A 79 5.57 0.44 0.68
N ILE A 80 6.34 1.22 -0.08
CA ILE A 80 6.29 2.69 -0.04
C ILE A 80 6.33 3.20 -1.47
N ILE A 81 5.44 4.13 -1.78
CA ILE A 81 5.49 4.95 -2.99
C ILE A 81 5.52 6.44 -2.63
N THR A 82 6.14 7.27 -3.46
CA THR A 82 5.91 8.72 -3.44
C THR A 82 5.19 9.13 -4.73
N VAL A 83 4.13 9.91 -4.59
CA VAL A 83 3.31 10.41 -5.71
C VAL A 83 3.35 11.94 -5.67
N PRO A 84 4.19 12.60 -6.48
CA PRO A 84 4.38 14.05 -6.42
C PRO A 84 3.08 14.85 -6.66
N GLU A 85 2.21 14.34 -7.52
CA GLU A 85 0.91 14.94 -7.85
C GLU A 85 -0.19 14.61 -6.84
N GLY A 86 0.10 13.71 -5.89
CA GLY A 86 -0.90 13.13 -4.99
C GLY A 86 -1.84 12.14 -5.69
N VAL A 87 -2.69 11.51 -4.89
CA VAL A 87 -3.82 10.70 -5.32
C VAL A 87 -4.94 10.97 -4.33
N ASP A 88 -6.15 11.24 -4.83
CA ASP A 88 -7.32 11.36 -3.98
C ASP A 88 -7.54 10.05 -3.21
N PHE A 89 -7.29 10.11 -1.90
CA PHE A 89 -7.50 9.00 -0.99
C PHE A 89 -8.76 9.17 -0.16
N HIS A 90 -9.59 10.19 -0.40
CA HIS A 90 -10.74 10.56 0.41
C HIS A 90 -10.34 10.68 1.89
N SER A 91 -9.31 11.47 2.21
CA SER A 91 -8.83 11.58 3.59
C SER A 91 -9.83 12.34 4.48
N LEU A 92 -9.64 12.28 5.80
CA LEU A 92 -10.55 12.94 6.76
C LEU A 92 -10.40 14.46 6.81
N ASP A 93 -9.28 14.99 6.31
CA ASP A 93 -8.93 16.41 6.28
C ASP A 93 -9.15 17.06 4.90
N GLU A 94 -9.69 16.31 3.94
CA GLU A 94 -10.22 16.80 2.66
C GLU A 94 -11.69 17.24 2.77
#